data_AF-A0A5B7Y705-F1
#
_entry.id   AF-A0A5B7Y705-F1
#
_cell.length_a   1.000
_cell.length_b   1.000
_cell.length_c   1.000
_cell.angle_alpha   90.00
_cell.angle_beta   90.00
_cell.angle_gamma   90.00
#
_symmetry.space_group_name_H-M   'P 1'
#
loop_
_entity.id
_entity.type
_entity.pdbx_description
1 polymer ?
#
loop_
_entity_poly.entity_id
_entity_poly.type
_entity_poly.pdbx_seq_one_letter_code
_entity_poly.pdbx_strand_id
1 'polypeptide(L)'
;MRLWHEALISQLPRPQLLGQHRECCALRGNGWGRKHATVDYVFTHSPYRLYAYHDLIMEEMADRGYNVSPEWLDKNYRGKTCPPYQDLPEEKLTSPIYSEHDTGYYEECLDNLRDKGIDL
;
A
#
# COMPACT_ATOMS: atom_id res chain seq x y z
N MET A 1 8.79 5.64 -4.53
CA MET A 1 8.80 4.22 -4.13
C MET A 1 7.62 3.56 -4.86
N ARG A 2 7.55 2.25 -5.12
CA ARG A 2 6.36 1.65 -5.78
C ARG A 2 5.46 0.98 -4.75
N LEU A 3 4.17 0.78 -5.06
CA LEU A 3 3.40 -0.24 -4.34
C LEU A 3 3.83 -1.61 -4.86
N TRP A 4 4.17 -2.54 -3.98
CA TRP A 4 4.39 -3.94 -4.37
C TRP A 4 3.06 -4.57 -4.79
N HIS A 5 3.12 -5.47 -5.78
CA HIS A 5 1.95 -6.26 -6.14
C HIS A 5 1.37 -6.98 -4.91
N GLU A 6 0.04 -6.99 -4.74
CA GLU A 6 -0.60 -7.49 -3.51
C GLU A 6 -0.27 -8.97 -3.21
N ALA A 7 -0.21 -9.81 -4.25
CA ALA A 7 0.19 -11.22 -4.12
C ALA A 7 1.63 -11.44 -3.62
N LEU A 8 2.49 -10.42 -3.62
CA LEU A 8 3.86 -10.51 -3.10
C LEU A 8 3.98 -10.09 -1.64
N ILE A 9 2.94 -9.48 -1.05
CA ILE A 9 3.01 -8.87 0.29
C ILE A 9 3.53 -9.86 1.34
N SER A 10 2.97 -11.08 1.36
CA SER A 10 3.36 -12.14 2.31
C SER A 10 4.79 -12.65 2.13
N GLN A 11 5.40 -12.38 0.99
CA GLN A 11 6.75 -12.82 0.64
C GLN A 11 7.77 -11.68 0.75
N LEU A 12 7.33 -10.42 0.88
CA LEU A 12 8.24 -9.28 0.95
C LEU A 12 9.22 -9.42 2.12
N PRO A 13 10.53 -9.19 1.93
CA PRO A 13 11.45 -9.14 3.05
C PRO A 13 11.15 -7.95 3.96
N ARG A 14 11.60 -8.03 5.21
CA ARG A 14 11.35 -7.02 6.24
C ARG A 14 11.58 -5.57 5.79
N PRO A 15 12.71 -5.21 5.11
CA PRO A 15 12.92 -3.83 4.67
C PRO A 15 11.87 -3.34 3.68
N GLN A 16 11.41 -4.20 2.77
CA GLN A 16 10.42 -3.91 1.75
C GLN A 16 9.03 -3.75 2.36
N LEU A 17 8.64 -4.65 3.27
CA LEU A 17 7.37 -4.56 4.00
C LEU A 17 7.29 -3.25 4.82
N LEU A 18 8.34 -2.95 5.59
CA LEU A 18 8.42 -1.70 6.36
C LEU A 18 8.45 -0.45 5.46
N GLY A 19 9.12 -0.54 4.31
CA GLY A 19 9.11 0.51 3.29
C GLY A 19 7.72 0.74 2.73
N GLN A 20 7.00 -0.33 2.42
CA GLN A 20 5.65 -0.31 1.88
C GLN A 20 4.67 0.34 2.85
N HIS A 21 4.74 0.01 4.15
CA HIS A 21 3.95 0.67 5.18
C HIS A 21 4.21 2.18 5.22
N ARG A 22 5.49 2.61 5.23
CA ARG A 22 5.83 4.05 5.23
C ARG A 22 5.31 4.76 3.98
N GLU A 23 5.39 4.13 2.82
CA GLU A 23 4.86 4.67 1.58
C GLU A 23 3.34 4.85 1.67
N CYS A 24 2.60 3.83 2.12
CA CYS A 24 1.16 3.93 2.33
C CYS A 24 0.79 5.06 3.31
N CYS A 25 1.51 5.19 4.43
CA CYS A 25 1.33 6.29 5.37
C CYS A 25 1.51 7.67 4.72
N ALA A 26 2.53 7.82 3.87
CA ALA A 26 2.80 9.07 3.16
C ALA A 26 1.70 9.39 2.13
N LEU A 27 1.31 8.38 1.34
CA LEU A 27 0.29 8.51 0.29
C LEU A 27 -1.11 8.79 0.88
N ARG A 28 -1.48 8.15 2.00
CA ARG A 28 -2.76 8.41 2.69
C ARG A 28 -2.81 9.79 3.34
N GLY A 29 -1.67 10.29 3.81
CA GLY A 29 -1.55 11.60 4.45
C GLY A 29 -1.46 12.77 3.47
N ASN A 30 -0.58 13.73 3.79
CA ASN A 30 -0.38 14.93 2.98
C ASN A 30 0.27 14.68 1.61
N GLY A 31 0.70 13.44 1.32
CA GLY A 31 1.18 13.01 0.01
C GLY A 31 0.07 12.71 -1.00
N TRP A 32 -1.19 12.57 -0.55
CA TRP A 32 -2.32 12.27 -1.44
C TRP A 32 -2.44 13.29 -2.58
N GLY A 33 -2.52 12.82 -3.82
CA GLY A 33 -2.67 13.65 -5.02
C GLY A 33 -1.41 14.42 -5.44
N ARG A 34 -0.25 14.19 -4.80
CA ARG A 34 1.03 14.77 -5.24
C ARG A 34 1.68 13.86 -6.28
N LYS A 35 2.15 14.44 -7.38
CA LYS A 35 2.79 13.72 -8.49
C LYS A 35 3.89 12.76 -7.98
N HIS A 36 3.74 11.49 -8.31
CA HIS A 36 4.58 10.38 -7.91
C HIS A 36 4.83 9.45 -9.12
N ALA A 37 6.05 9.48 -9.66
CA ALA A 37 6.41 8.90 -10.96
C ALA A 37 6.00 7.43 -11.20
N THR A 38 5.94 6.59 -10.16
CA THR A 38 5.61 5.16 -10.28
C THR A 38 4.30 4.74 -9.60
N VAL A 39 3.57 5.68 -8.98
CA VAL A 39 2.37 5.37 -8.15
C VAL A 39 1.21 6.32 -8.45
N ASP A 40 1.35 7.19 -9.47
CA ASP A 40 0.32 8.16 -9.85
C ASP A 40 -1.05 7.51 -10.11
N TYR A 41 -1.09 6.25 -10.58
CA TYR A 41 -2.33 5.51 -10.81
C TYR A 41 -3.18 5.39 -9.55
N VAL A 42 -2.59 5.30 -8.35
CA VAL A 42 -3.32 5.20 -7.07
C VAL A 42 -4.26 6.38 -6.89
N PHE A 43 -3.86 7.57 -7.32
CA PHE A 43 -4.67 8.78 -7.17
C PHE A 43 -5.78 8.91 -8.22
N THR A 44 -5.80 8.03 -9.23
CA THR A 44 -6.92 7.91 -10.16
C THR A 44 -8.07 7.07 -9.59
N HIS A 45 -7.82 6.37 -8.49
CA HIS A 45 -8.80 5.56 -7.76
C HIS A 45 -9.25 6.23 -6.46
N SER A 46 -10.26 5.64 -5.82
CA SER A 46 -10.73 6.11 -4.51
C SER A 46 -9.63 5.99 -3.44
N PRO A 47 -9.54 6.93 -2.46
CA PRO A 47 -8.64 6.77 -1.32
C PRO A 47 -8.92 5.50 -0.51
N TYR A 48 -10.13 4.94 -0.63
CA TYR A 48 -10.52 3.71 0.01
C TYR A 48 -9.71 2.50 -0.49
N ARG A 49 -9.36 2.46 -1.78
CA ARG A 49 -8.48 1.40 -2.31
C ARG A 49 -7.08 1.44 -1.68
N LEU A 50 -6.54 2.63 -1.43
CA LEU A 50 -5.25 2.77 -0.76
C LEU A 50 -5.34 2.37 0.71
N TYR A 51 -6.44 2.66 1.39
CA TYR A 51 -6.71 2.12 2.71
C TYR A 51 -6.74 0.59 2.70
N ALA A 52 -7.51 -0.03 1.81
CA ALA A 52 -7.61 -1.48 1.74
C ALA A 52 -6.29 -2.17 1.38
N TYR A 53 -5.52 -1.60 0.45
CA TYR A 53 -4.17 -2.08 0.18
C TYR A 53 -3.26 -1.93 1.40
N HIS A 54 -3.37 -0.82 2.13
CA HIS A 54 -2.61 -0.65 3.37
C HIS A 54 -3.03 -1.65 4.46
N ASP A 55 -4.30 -2.05 4.50
CA ASP A 55 -4.81 -3.06 5.42
C ASP A 55 -4.11 -4.41 5.21
N LEU A 56 -3.90 -4.85 3.95
CA LEU A 56 -3.10 -6.04 3.64
C LEU A 56 -1.66 -5.96 4.20
N ILE A 57 -1.05 -4.77 4.16
CA ILE A 57 0.29 -4.55 4.73
C ILE A 57 0.25 -4.63 6.25
N MET A 58 -0.78 -4.05 6.86
CA MET A 58 -0.97 -4.02 8.30
C MET A 58 -1.26 -5.42 8.86
N GLU A 59 -2.05 -6.22 8.15
CA GLU A 59 -2.31 -7.64 8.45
C GLU A 59 -1.01 -8.44 8.42
N GLU A 60 -0.25 -8.38 7.32
CA GLU A 60 1.04 -9.08 7.21
C GLU A 60 2.04 -8.63 8.29
N MET A 61 2.05 -7.34 8.62
CA MET A 61 2.87 -6.83 9.71
C MET A 61 2.39 -7.36 11.08
N ALA A 62 1.09 -7.42 11.33
CA ALA A 62 0.57 -7.97 12.57
C ALA A 62 0.92 -9.47 12.70
N ASP A 63 0.77 -10.23 11.61
CA ASP A 63 1.08 -11.68 11.56
C ASP A 63 2.55 -11.97 11.83
N ARG A 64 3.46 -11.08 11.38
CA ARG A 64 4.89 -11.15 11.68
C ARG A 64 5.28 -10.60 13.06
N GLY A 65 4.30 -10.21 13.90
CA GLY A 65 4.51 -9.73 15.26
C GLY A 65 4.98 -8.29 15.36
N TYR A 66 4.80 -7.46 14.33
CA TYR A 66 5.08 -6.03 14.43
C TYR A 66 3.99 -5.32 15.25
N ASN A 67 4.41 -4.31 16.02
CA ASN A 67 3.46 -3.42 16.68
C ASN A 67 3.00 -2.34 15.70
N VAL A 68 1.85 -2.58 15.08
CA VAL A 68 1.21 -1.63 14.15
C VAL A 68 0.33 -0.63 14.90
N SER A 69 0.35 0.64 14.51
CA SER A 69 -0.50 1.66 15.15
C SER A 69 -1.96 1.48 14.68
N PRO A 70 -2.90 1.14 15.58
CA PRO A 70 -4.27 0.76 15.21
C PRO A 70 -5.05 1.88 14.52
N GLU A 71 -4.65 3.15 14.68
CA GLU A 71 -5.23 4.27 13.96
C GLU A 71 -5.17 4.08 12.44
N TRP A 72 -4.15 3.37 11.93
CA TRP A 72 -4.05 3.09 10.50
C TRP A 72 -5.06 2.06 9.98
N LEU A 73 -5.75 1.34 10.87
CA LEU A 73 -6.86 0.43 10.53
C LEU A 73 -8.19 1.19 10.33
N ASP A 74 -8.26 2.49 10.65
CA ASP A 74 -9.39 3.35 10.31
C ASP A 74 -9.23 3.91 8.89
N LYS A 75 -10.22 3.67 8.01
CA LYS A 75 -10.28 4.19 6.64
C LYS A 75 -10.17 5.72 6.55
N ASN A 76 -10.63 6.41 7.59
CA ASN A 76 -10.64 7.87 7.64
C ASN A 76 -9.32 8.47 8.12
N TYR A 77 -8.46 7.68 8.77
CA TYR A 77 -7.20 8.18 9.31
C TYR A 77 -6.20 8.54 8.21
N ARG A 78 -5.55 9.69 8.36
CA ARG A 78 -4.57 10.25 7.39
C ARG A 78 -3.27 10.68 8.04
N GLY A 79 -2.97 10.13 9.22
CA GLY A 79 -1.83 10.56 10.04
C GLY A 79 -2.16 11.78 10.90
N LYS A 80 -1.20 12.15 11.77
CA LYS A 80 -1.40 13.17 12.82
C LYS A 80 -1.52 14.60 12.29
N THR A 81 -1.02 14.88 11.09
CA THR A 81 -0.90 16.24 10.52
C THR A 81 -1.80 16.47 9.31
N CYS A 82 -2.58 15.48 8.91
CA CYS A 82 -3.55 15.59 7.83
C CYS A 82 -4.95 15.37 8.41
N PRO A 83 -5.90 16.31 8.22
CA PRO A 83 -7.26 16.12 8.69
C PRO A 83 -7.84 14.79 8.17
N PRO A 84 -8.53 14.00 9.02
CA PRO A 84 -9.13 12.75 8.60
C PRO A 84 -10.22 13.00 7.56
N TYR A 85 -10.58 11.95 6.82
CA TYR A 85 -11.84 11.97 6.08
C TYR A 85 -13.03 12.00 7.06
N GLN A 86 -14.15 12.59 6.67
CA GLN A 86 -15.35 12.62 7.53
C GLN A 86 -16.12 11.30 7.47
N ASP A 87 -16.38 10.83 6.26
CA ASP A 87 -17.00 9.52 5.99
C ASP A 87 -16.51 9.07 4.62
N LEU A 88 -15.31 8.48 4.57
CA LEU A 88 -14.76 7.94 3.33
C LEU A 88 -15.67 6.81 2.84
N PRO A 89 -16.30 6.94 1.65
CA PRO A 89 -17.20 5.91 1.16
C PRO A 89 -16.47 4.59 0.96
N GLU A 90 -17.07 3.51 1.45
CA GLU A 90 -16.60 2.17 1.19
C GLU A 90 -16.92 1.77 -0.24
N GLU A 91 -15.98 1.04 -0.85
CA GLU A 91 -16.11 0.53 -2.20
C GLU A 91 -16.05 -1.00 -2.16
N LYS A 92 -16.86 -1.65 -3.00
CA LYS A 92 -16.74 -3.10 -3.20
C LYS A 92 -15.45 -3.38 -3.97
N LEU A 93 -14.49 -3.99 -3.30
CA LEU A 93 -13.20 -4.32 -3.88
C LEU A 93 -13.24 -5.60 -4.70
N THR A 94 -12.35 -5.67 -5.69
CA THR A 94 -11.97 -6.89 -6.40
C THR A 94 -10.57 -7.32 -5.96
N SER A 95 -10.16 -8.52 -6.34
CA SER A 95 -8.74 -8.89 -6.35
C SER A 95 -8.28 -9.01 -7.80
N PRO A 96 -7.25 -8.26 -8.23
CA PRO A 96 -6.50 -7.31 -7.42
C PRO A 96 -7.30 -6.04 -7.04
N ILE A 97 -6.90 -5.40 -5.92
CA ILE A 97 -7.48 -4.12 -5.44
C ILE A 97 -7.28 -3.03 -6.51
N TYR A 98 -6.10 -3.01 -7.11
CA TYR A 98 -5.78 -2.15 -8.24
C TYR A 98 -5.72 -2.99 -9.51
N SER A 99 -6.44 -2.57 -10.55
CA SER A 99 -6.37 -3.21 -11.87
C SER A 99 -4.95 -3.22 -12.46
N GLU A 100 -4.12 -2.25 -12.05
CA GLU A 100 -2.72 -2.11 -12.42
C GLU A 100 -1.83 -3.19 -11.78
N HIS A 101 -2.29 -3.89 -10.75
CA HIS A 101 -1.60 -5.06 -10.21
C HIS A 101 -1.98 -6.30 -11.05
N ASP A 102 -1.74 -6.23 -12.34
CA ASP A 102 -1.91 -7.35 -13.26
C ASP A 102 -0.66 -8.24 -13.30
N THR A 103 -0.68 -9.27 -14.14
CA THR A 103 0.46 -10.18 -14.32
C THR A 103 1.72 -9.46 -14.81
N GLY A 104 1.59 -8.43 -15.65
CA GLY A 104 2.74 -7.65 -16.12
C GLY A 104 3.40 -6.90 -14.96
N TYR A 105 2.60 -6.22 -14.14
CA TYR A 105 3.08 -5.51 -12.95
C TYR A 105 3.66 -6.46 -11.90
N TYR A 106 3.10 -7.66 -11.76
CA TYR A 106 3.63 -8.72 -10.91
C TYR A 106 5.07 -9.08 -11.30
N GLU A 107 5.32 -9.36 -12.58
CA GLU A 107 6.66 -9.67 -13.09
C GLU A 107 7.62 -8.49 -12.92
N GLU A 108 7.18 -7.26 -13.20
CA GLU A 108 8.00 -6.07 -12.93
C GLU A 108 8.38 -5.92 -11.46
N CYS A 109 7.49 -6.31 -10.53
CA CYS A 109 7.80 -6.32 -9.11
C CYS A 109 8.85 -7.39 -8.78
N LEU A 110 8.75 -8.59 -9.35
CA LEU A 110 9.75 -9.64 -9.17
C LEU A 110 11.12 -9.21 -9.71
N ASP A 111 11.17 -8.65 -10.91
CA ASP A 111 12.41 -8.16 -11.50
C ASP A 111 13.03 -7.04 -10.65
N ASN A 112 12.20 -6.15 -10.08
CA ASN A 112 12.69 -5.12 -9.18
C ASN A 112 13.28 -5.68 -7.87
N LEU A 113 12.78 -6.82 -7.38
CA LEU A 113 13.36 -7.51 -6.23
C LEU A 113 14.68 -8.19 -6.61
N ARG A 114 14.73 -8.88 -7.76
CA ARG A 114 15.95 -9.51 -8.30
C ARG A 114 17.07 -8.50 -8.52
N ASP A 115 16.77 -7.32 -9.07
CA ASP A 115 17.72 -6.21 -9.23
C ASP A 115 18.30 -5.70 -7.90
N LYS A 116 17.57 -5.91 -6.81
CA LYS A 116 18.00 -5.60 -5.44
C LYS A 116 18.72 -6.77 -4.75
N GLY A 117 18.97 -7.86 -5.48
CA GLY A 117 19.57 -9.08 -4.95
C GLY A 117 18.65 -9.88 -4.04
N ILE A 118 17.33 -9.74 -4.20
CA ILE A 118 16.31 -10.46 -3.43
C ILE A 118 15.63 -11.45 -4.37
N ASP A 119 15.73 -12.73 -4.04
CA ASP A 119 15.03 -13.82 -4.72
C ASP A 119 13.89 -14.31 -3.82
N LEU A 120 12.69 -14.44 -4.37
CA LEU A 120 11.47 -14.87 -3.67
C LEU A 120 11.11 -16.32 -4.00
#